data_AF-A0A1X7U2N8-F1
#
_entry.id   AF-A0A1X7U2N8-F1
#
_cell.length_a   1.000
_cell.length_b   1.000
_cell.length_c   1.000
_cell.angle_alpha   90.00
_cell.angle_beta   90.00
_cell.angle_gamma   90.00
#
_symmetry.space_group_name_H-M   'P 1'
#
loop_
_entity.id
_entity.type
_entity.pdbx_description
1 polymer ?
#
loop_
_entity_poly.entity_id
_entity_poly.type
_entity_poly.pdbx_seq_one_letter_code
_entity_poly.pdbx_strand_id
1 'polypeptide(L)' 'MALDLIHKEKNIDLITGLKTRTQTGRPNWDKIFEELKESGYGPVTVFYCGSPVLARVLSVKSQYHGFKFRKENF' A
#
# COMPACT_ATOMS: atom_id res chain seq x y z
N MET A 1 19.94 -6.47 5.96
CA MET A 1 20.63 -7.04 4.79
C MET A 1 21.44 -5.95 4.09
N ALA A 2 22.44 -6.28 3.27
CA ALA A 2 23.36 -5.29 2.68
C ALA A 2 22.64 -4.16 1.90
N LEU A 3 21.56 -4.47 1.20
CA LEU A 3 20.74 -3.49 0.47
C LEU A 3 20.06 -2.46 1.40
N ASP A 4 19.72 -2.85 2.64
CA ASP A 4 19.06 -1.96 3.61
C ASP A 4 20.01 -0.90 4.16
N LEU A 5 21.29 -1.28 4.33
CA LEU A 5 22.33 -0.36 4.77
C LEU A 5 22.61 0.71 3.70
N ILE A 6 22.67 0.29 2.42
CA ILE A 6 22.90 1.22 1.31
C ILE A 6 21.72 2.17 1.10
N HIS A 7 20.48 1.68 1.27
CA HIS A 7 19.31 2.55 1.23
C HIS A 7 19.30 3.57 2.38
N LYS A 8 19.71 3.19 3.59
CA LYS A 8 19.84 4.13 4.71
C LYS A 8 20.87 5.23 4.45
N GLU A 9 21.91 4.94 3.69
CA GLU A 9 23.00 5.88 3.40
C GLU A 9 22.70 6.80 2.21
N LYS A 10 22.09 6.27 1.15
CA LYS A 10 21.85 7.01 -0.11
C LYS A 10 20.40 7.44 -0.32
N ASN A 11 19.48 6.96 0.48
CA ASN A 11 18.04 7.23 0.40
C ASN A 11 17.43 6.95 -0.99
N ILE A 12 18.00 5.96 -1.69
CA ILE A 12 17.62 5.52 -3.04
C ILE A 12 17.50 3.99 -3.00
N ASP A 13 16.44 3.47 -3.58
CA ASP A 13 16.27 2.05 -3.85
C ASP A 13 17.11 1.65 -5.06
N LEU A 14 18.05 0.71 -4.86
CA LEU A 14 18.96 0.27 -5.92
C LEU A 14 18.29 -0.57 -7.01
N ILE A 15 17.11 -1.14 -6.74
CA ILE A 15 16.38 -1.95 -7.73
C ILE A 15 15.73 -1.05 -8.77
N THR A 16 15.12 0.04 -8.33
CA THR A 16 14.26 0.90 -9.16
C THR A 16 14.84 2.29 -9.42
N GLY A 17 15.86 2.70 -8.67
CA GLY A 17 16.41 4.06 -8.68
C GLY A 17 15.52 5.10 -8.01
N LEU A 18 14.39 4.70 -7.42
CA LEU A 18 13.44 5.62 -6.78
C LEU A 18 13.78 5.85 -5.31
N LYS A 19 13.29 6.96 -4.73
CA LYS A 19 13.36 7.17 -3.27
C LYS A 19 12.47 6.18 -2.51
N THR A 20 11.37 5.74 -3.12
CA THR A 20 10.46 4.75 -2.55
C THR A 20 11.11 3.38 -2.57
N ARG A 21 11.18 2.74 -1.41
CA ARG A 21 11.76 1.41 -1.26
C ARG A 21 10.83 0.33 -1.81
N THR A 22 11.35 -0.53 -2.68
CA THR A 22 10.65 -1.75 -3.10
C THR A 22 10.43 -2.68 -1.90
N GLN A 23 9.17 -3.04 -1.66
CA GLN A 23 8.79 -4.08 -0.71
C GLN A 23 8.51 -5.37 -1.48
N THR A 24 9.16 -6.46 -1.08
CA THR A 24 8.98 -7.77 -1.72
C THR A 24 7.80 -8.54 -1.10
N GLY A 25 7.15 -9.37 -1.91
CA GLY A 25 6.02 -10.18 -1.48
C GLY A 25 4.66 -9.49 -1.64
N ARG A 26 3.61 -10.11 -1.06
CA ARG A 26 2.26 -9.55 -1.09
C ARG A 26 2.11 -8.48 0.00
N PRO A 27 1.46 -7.33 -0.28
CA PRO A 27 1.21 -6.32 0.74
C PRO A 27 0.37 -6.87 1.89
N ASN A 28 0.72 -6.50 3.12
CA ASN A 28 -0.15 -6.68 4.28
C ASN A 28 -1.12 -5.50 4.37
N TRP A 29 -2.27 -5.65 3.72
CA TRP A 29 -3.29 -4.61 3.63
C TRP A 29 -3.88 -4.19 4.99
N ASP A 30 -3.97 -5.10 5.97
CA ASP A 30 -4.51 -4.75 7.29
C ASP A 30 -3.58 -3.76 7.98
N LYS A 31 -2.28 -4.04 7.98
CA LYS A 31 -1.27 -3.14 8.53
C LYS A 31 -1.31 -1.76 7.86
N ILE A 32 -1.35 -1.74 6.53
CA ILE A 32 -1.37 -0.47 5.76
C ILE A 32 -2.64 0.33 6.08
N PHE A 33 -3.80 -0.33 6.19
CA PHE A 33 -5.06 0.35 6.45
C PHE A 33 -5.19 0.81 7.91
N GLU A 34 -4.59 0.08 8.85
CA GLU A 34 -4.48 0.49 10.25
C GLU A 34 -3.61 1.75 10.40
N GLU A 35 -2.43 1.76 9.79
CA GLU A 35 -1.55 2.95 9.76
C GLU A 35 -2.25 4.16 9.12
N LEU A 36 -3.00 3.97 8.02
CA LEU A 36 -3.79 5.03 7.38
C LEU A 36 -4.95 5.55 8.24
N LYS A 37 -5.51 4.70 9.10
CA LYS A 37 -6.58 5.10 10.01
C LYS A 37 -6.02 5.93 11.16
N GLU A 38 -4.84 5.58 11.65
CA GLU A 38 -4.15 6.28 12.74
C GLU A 38 -3.55 7.62 12.31
N SER A 39 -3.23 7.79 11.03
CA SER A 39 -2.61 9.02 10.52
C SER A 39 -3.52 10.26 10.53
N GLY A 40 -4.82 10.10 10.77
CA GLY A 40 -5.75 11.23 10.97
C GLY A 40 -6.13 12.01 9.72
N TYR A 41 -5.98 11.45 8.51
CA TYR A 41 -6.28 12.13 7.24
C TYR A 41 -7.78 12.37 6.95
N GLY A 42 -8.68 12.05 7.89
CA GLY A 42 -10.13 12.15 7.68
C GLY A 42 -10.70 10.98 6.86
N PRO A 43 -11.86 11.15 6.20
CA PRO A 43 -12.50 10.07 5.44
C PRO A 43 -11.64 9.58 4.26
N VAL A 44 -11.26 8.29 4.28
CA VAL A 44 -10.43 7.67 3.25
C VAL A 44 -11.28 6.97 2.18
N THR A 45 -10.89 7.13 0.91
CA THR A 45 -11.45 6.37 -0.22
C THR A 45 -10.32 5.63 -0.94
N VAL A 46 -10.49 4.32 -1.11
CA VAL A 46 -9.56 3.42 -1.80
C VAL A 46 -10.04 3.19 -3.22
N PHE A 47 -9.14 3.47 -4.18
CA PHE A 47 -9.35 3.25 -5.61
C PHE A 47 -8.44 2.11 -6.08
N TYR A 48 -8.98 1.19 -6.90
CA TYR A 48 -8.20 0.04 -7.36
C TYR A 48 -8.54 -0.33 -8.81
N CYS A 49 -7.48 -0.50 -9.62
CA CYS A 49 -7.52 -1.05 -10.98
C CYS A 49 -6.58 -2.26 -11.05
N GLY A 50 -7.10 -3.42 -11.46
CA GLY A 50 -6.32 -4.65 -11.57
C GLY A 50 -7.15 -5.93 -11.41
N SER A 51 -6.51 -6.99 -10.93
CA SER A 51 -7.12 -8.33 -10.81
C SER A 51 -8.39 -8.31 -9.95
N PRO A 52 -9.50 -8.92 -10.40
CA PRO A 52 -10.75 -8.99 -9.64
C PRO A 52 -10.61 -9.67 -8.27
N VAL A 53 -9.68 -10.62 -8.16
CA VAL A 53 -9.42 -11.34 -6.90
C VAL A 53 -8.89 -10.38 -5.84
N LEU A 54 -7.93 -9.52 -6.21
CA LEU A 54 -7.39 -8.53 -5.28
C LEU A 54 -8.40 -7.42 -5.00
N ALA A 55 -9.20 -7.01 -5.99
CA ALA A 55 -10.28 -6.05 -5.79
C ALA A 55 -11.26 -6.52 -4.69
N ARG A 56 -11.61 -7.82 -4.66
CA ARG A 56 -12.48 -8.39 -3.63
C ARG A 56 -11.85 -8.33 -2.23
N VAL A 57 -10.56 -8.66 -2.12
CA VAL A 57 -9.81 -8.59 -0.85
C VAL A 57 -9.78 -7.14 -0.34
N LEU A 58 -9.45 -6.20 -1.22
CA LEU A 58 -9.40 -4.77 -0.87
C LEU A 58 -10.76 -4.24 -0.47
N SER A 59 -11.82 -4.59 -1.19
CA SER A 59 -13.19 -4.18 -0.84
C SER A 59 -13.58 -4.60 0.57
N VAL A 60 -13.31 -5.85 0.96
CA VAL A 60 -13.64 -6.36 2.30
C VAL A 60 -12.83 -5.65 3.37
N LYS A 61 -11.51 -5.49 3.15
CA LYS A 61 -10.64 -4.80 4.10
C LYS A 61 -11.00 -3.33 4.23
N SER A 62 -11.28 -2.64 3.12
CA SER A 62 -11.71 -1.24 3.15
C SER A 62 -12.98 -1.08 3.99
N GLN A 63 -13.97 -1.95 3.82
CA GLN A 63 -15.18 -1.94 4.63
C GLN A 63 -14.88 -2.16 6.12
N TYR A 64 -14.00 -3.11 6.46
CA TYR A 64 -13.59 -3.38 7.84
C TYR A 64 -12.95 -2.15 8.51
N HIS A 65 -12.14 -1.38 7.79
CA HIS A 65 -11.49 -0.17 8.30
C HIS A 65 -12.37 1.10 8.19
N GLY A 66 -13.58 1.01 7.63
CA GLY A 66 -14.49 2.15 7.45
C GLY A 66 -14.15 3.04 6.24
N PHE A 67 -13.38 2.53 5.28
CA PHE A 67 -12.99 3.23 4.06
C PHE A 67 -13.98 2.97 2.93
N LYS A 68 -14.23 3.98 2.10
CA LYS A 68 -14.98 3.79 0.85
C LYS A 68 -14.10 3.05 -0.15
N PHE A 69 -14.68 2.14 -0.93
CA PHE A 69 -13.95 1.42 -1.98
C PHE A 69 -14.57 1.66 -3.36
N ARG A 70 -13.71 1.88 -4.37
CA ARG A 70 -14.08 2.08 -5.77
C ARG A 70 -13.21 1.16 -6.64
N LYS A 71 -13.84 0.22 -7.34
CA LYS A 71 -13.18 -0.54 -8.39
C LYS A 71 -13.25 0.28 -9.67
N GLU A 72 -12.10 0.52 -10.28
CA GLU A 72 -11.97 1.33 -11.49
C GLU A 72 -11.46 0.48 -12.66
N ASN A 73 -11.74 0.95 -13.87
CA ASN A 73 -11.17 0.45 -15.11
C ASN A 73 -10.67 1.68 -15.85
N PHE A 74 -9.35 1.87 -15.85
CA PHE A 74 -8.67 2.94 -16.57
C PHE A 74 -8.06 2.39 -17.86
#